data_AF-A0A979G8K5-F1
#
_entry.id   AF-A0A979G8K5-F1
#
_cell.length_a   1.000
_cell.length_b   1.000
_cell.length_c   1.000
_cell.angle_alpha   90.00
_cell.angle_beta   90.00
_cell.angle_gamma   90.00
#
_symmetry.space_group_name_H-M   'P 1'
#
loop_
_entity.id
_entity.type
_entity.pdbx_description
1 polymer ?
#
loop_
_entity_poly.entity_id
_entity_poly.type
_entity_poly.pdbx_seq_one_letter_code
_entity_poly.pdbx_strand_id
1 'polypeptide(L)'
;MKIIKNGSFTWSNEHRTFSLPVQDLYDLANETTGSALEIYNDTTKGVQQIIREAIQTNTPLRALGGSWSFTPIAASKGIILNTKPLNIRFPVSQGSISPQYKGNHKYLCMAQCGNRIWELNKFLNERGFSLSSSGASNGQTIAGAIATGTHGAGLDFGALQENVVGLHLITGPDTQLWLERSSYPVMADNFADRLGADLLRDDEIFDAALVSIGAMGFVHGVMIETVDDFLLESYQRRVPYDDALIRQLTTLDFSNPKLPYPGERPFHMQMMINPYDMKKGVYATTMYKRLYRNDYTPPAPNGAGIGPGDDAPCFVGKLAGIVPGAVPLMVTKVLSESLNIHESSSADWERSSVIQPSGGRLPVRR
;
A
#
# COMPACT_ATOMS: atom_id res chain seq x y z
N MET A 1 -7.14 -24.73 -4.91
CA MET A 1 -6.19 -23.62 -5.11
C MET A 1 -4.90 -24.24 -5.54
N LYS A 2 -4.13 -23.55 -6.37
CA LYS A 2 -2.86 -24.07 -6.84
C LYS A 2 -1.78 -23.73 -5.82
N ILE A 3 -1.04 -24.75 -5.39
CA ILE A 3 0.10 -24.63 -4.47
C ILE A 3 1.31 -25.21 -5.19
N ILE A 4 2.33 -24.38 -5.41
CA ILE A 4 3.62 -24.81 -5.96
C ILE A 4 4.64 -24.74 -4.84
N LYS A 5 5.23 -25.88 -4.47
CA LYS A 5 6.31 -25.96 -3.47
C LYS A 5 7.65 -25.87 -4.19
N ASN A 6 8.48 -24.90 -3.82
CA ASN A 6 9.74 -24.61 -4.52
C ASN A 6 10.98 -25.21 -3.82
N GLY A 7 10.82 -25.72 -2.59
CA GLY A 7 11.91 -26.22 -1.77
C GLY A 7 12.70 -25.11 -1.06
N SER A 8 13.76 -25.52 -0.38
CA SER A 8 14.58 -24.62 0.43
C SER A 8 15.40 -23.66 -0.42
N PHE A 9 15.50 -22.42 0.02
CA PHE A 9 16.31 -21.39 -0.63
C PHE A 9 16.75 -20.32 0.37
N THR A 10 17.69 -19.46 -0.04
CA THR A 10 18.01 -18.24 0.71
C THR A 10 17.17 -17.09 0.17
N TRP A 11 16.28 -16.58 1.01
CA TRP A 11 15.44 -15.45 0.67
C TRP A 11 16.09 -14.13 1.08
N SER A 12 15.96 -13.12 0.22
CA SER A 12 16.27 -11.72 0.53
C SER A 12 15.03 -10.87 0.23
N ASN A 13 14.78 -9.86 1.06
CA ASN A 13 13.76 -8.85 0.75
C ASN A 13 14.15 -8.01 -0.46
N GLU A 14 13.22 -7.22 -0.99
CA GLU A 14 13.39 -6.43 -2.23
C GLU A 14 14.63 -5.53 -2.14
N HIS A 15 14.79 -4.86 -0.99
CA HIS A 15 15.89 -3.93 -0.76
C HIS A 15 17.20 -4.59 -0.30
N ARG A 16 17.21 -5.92 -0.13
CA ARG A 16 18.38 -6.72 0.32
C ARG A 16 18.98 -6.23 1.64
N THR A 17 18.15 -5.78 2.57
CA THR A 17 18.60 -5.38 3.91
C THR A 17 18.83 -6.57 4.83
N PHE A 18 18.26 -7.74 4.51
CA PHE A 18 18.56 -9.00 5.18
C PHE A 18 18.40 -10.18 4.22
N SER A 19 19.03 -11.29 4.60
CA SER A 19 18.87 -12.59 3.94
C SER A 19 18.79 -13.69 5.00
N LEU A 20 17.98 -14.72 4.75
CA LEU A 20 17.91 -15.89 5.63
C LEU A 20 17.60 -17.17 4.86
N PRO A 21 18.04 -18.33 5.36
CA PRO A 21 17.58 -19.62 4.86
C PRO A 21 16.11 -19.83 5.21
N VAL A 22 15.36 -20.36 4.24
CA VAL A 22 13.95 -20.70 4.35
C VAL A 22 13.80 -22.19 4.01
N GLN A 23 13.04 -22.92 4.82
CA GLN A 23 12.81 -24.35 4.62
C GLN A 23 12.06 -24.62 3.31
N ASP A 24 11.03 -23.82 3.00
CA ASP A 24 10.28 -23.95 1.75
C ASP A 24 9.54 -22.65 1.37
N LEU A 25 9.26 -22.48 0.09
CA LEU A 25 8.45 -21.40 -0.47
C LEU A 25 7.25 -21.99 -1.20
N TYR A 26 6.05 -21.62 -0.76
CA TYR A 26 4.80 -22.01 -1.40
C TYR A 26 4.24 -20.84 -2.20
N ASP A 27 4.16 -20.97 -3.51
CA ASP A 27 3.41 -20.04 -4.35
C ASP A 27 1.94 -20.42 -4.32
N LEU A 28 1.12 -19.49 -3.82
CA LEU A 28 -0.31 -19.65 -3.70
C LEU A 28 -0.99 -18.93 -4.87
N ALA A 29 -1.77 -19.66 -5.66
CA ALA A 29 -2.53 -19.09 -6.76
C ALA A 29 -3.98 -19.54 -6.74
N ASN A 30 -4.85 -18.61 -7.15
CA ASN A 30 -6.26 -18.90 -7.36
C ASN A 30 -6.44 -19.98 -8.43
N GLU A 31 -7.49 -20.78 -8.29
CA GLU A 31 -7.97 -21.62 -9.39
C GLU A 31 -8.46 -20.77 -10.57
N THR A 32 -8.50 -21.39 -11.74
CA THR A 32 -8.87 -20.72 -13.00
C THR A 32 -10.28 -21.08 -13.47
N THR A 33 -10.97 -21.95 -12.75
CA THR A 33 -12.30 -22.49 -13.11
C THR A 33 -13.24 -22.39 -11.92
N GLY A 34 -14.47 -21.93 -12.16
CA GLY A 34 -15.47 -21.67 -11.12
C GLY A 34 -15.80 -20.18 -10.99
N SER A 35 -16.76 -19.87 -10.13
CA SER A 35 -17.07 -18.48 -9.77
C SER A 35 -16.00 -17.89 -8.85
N ALA A 36 -15.92 -16.56 -8.80
CA ALA A 36 -14.94 -15.86 -7.95
C ALA A 36 -15.06 -16.25 -6.46
N LEU A 37 -16.29 -16.46 -5.96
CA LEU A 37 -16.53 -16.86 -4.57
C LEU A 37 -16.10 -18.30 -4.30
N GLU A 38 -16.39 -19.23 -5.21
CA GLU A 38 -15.94 -20.63 -5.08
C GLU A 38 -14.42 -20.72 -5.06
N ILE A 39 -13.75 -20.02 -5.98
CA ILE A 39 -12.29 -19.96 -6.06
C ILE A 39 -11.69 -19.31 -4.79
N TYR A 40 -12.33 -18.26 -4.29
CA TYR A 40 -11.93 -17.60 -3.04
C TYR A 40 -12.02 -18.58 -1.86
N ASN A 41 -13.16 -19.23 -1.65
CA ASN A 41 -13.36 -20.17 -0.53
C ASN A 41 -12.47 -21.42 -0.64
N ASP A 42 -12.21 -21.89 -1.85
CA ASP A 42 -11.26 -22.97 -2.09
C ASP A 42 -9.81 -22.58 -1.74
N THR A 43 -9.45 -21.31 -1.94
CA THR A 43 -8.20 -20.74 -1.45
C THR A 43 -8.12 -20.74 0.07
N THR A 44 -9.22 -20.39 0.76
CA THR A 44 -9.26 -20.47 2.23
C THR A 44 -8.95 -21.88 2.72
N LYS A 45 -9.61 -22.90 2.15
CA LYS A 45 -9.42 -24.30 2.53
C LYS A 45 -7.97 -24.76 2.34
N GLY A 46 -7.33 -24.37 1.23
CA GLY A 46 -5.94 -24.74 1.01
C GLY A 46 -4.97 -24.03 1.97
N VAL A 47 -5.22 -22.76 2.32
CA VAL A 47 -4.43 -22.07 3.36
C VAL A 47 -4.63 -22.72 4.74
N GLN A 48 -5.86 -23.07 5.10
CA GLN A 48 -6.18 -23.82 6.32
C GLN A 48 -5.46 -25.17 6.38
N GLN A 49 -5.39 -25.89 5.27
CA GLN A 49 -4.63 -27.15 5.19
C GLN A 49 -3.12 -26.92 5.42
N ILE A 50 -2.55 -25.87 4.83
CA ILE A 50 -1.14 -25.52 5.08
C ILE A 50 -0.91 -25.18 6.57
N ILE A 51 -1.82 -24.42 7.19
CA ILE A 51 -1.74 -24.11 8.62
C ILE A 51 -1.81 -25.39 9.46
N ARG A 52 -2.71 -26.32 9.13
CA ARG A 52 -2.83 -27.62 9.79
C ARG A 52 -1.53 -28.42 9.74
N GLU A 53 -0.94 -28.54 8.54
CA GLU A 53 0.33 -29.23 8.34
C GLU A 53 1.46 -28.57 9.13
N ALA A 54 1.56 -27.23 9.07
CA ALA A 54 2.57 -26.46 9.77
C ALA A 54 2.49 -26.62 11.30
N ILE A 55 1.28 -26.69 11.86
CA ILE A 55 1.07 -26.97 13.30
C ILE A 55 1.54 -28.39 13.63
N GLN A 56 1.14 -29.39 12.83
CA GLN A 56 1.52 -30.80 13.06
C GLN A 56 3.03 -31.03 13.01
N THR A 57 3.74 -30.29 12.15
CA THR A 57 5.19 -30.39 12.00
C THR A 57 5.97 -29.33 12.80
N ASN A 58 5.30 -28.54 13.64
CA ASN A 58 5.89 -27.42 14.38
C ASN A 58 6.76 -26.50 13.50
N THR A 59 6.27 -26.20 12.30
CA THR A 59 6.99 -25.42 11.28
C THR A 59 6.46 -23.98 11.27
N PRO A 60 7.30 -22.96 11.50
CA PRO A 60 6.84 -21.58 11.49
C PRO A 60 6.46 -21.12 10.07
N LEU A 61 5.37 -20.36 9.98
CA LEU A 61 4.76 -19.94 8.73
C LEU A 61 4.67 -18.41 8.65
N ARG A 62 5.04 -17.82 7.51
CA ARG A 62 4.82 -16.38 7.24
C ARG A 62 4.29 -16.14 5.84
N ALA A 63 3.39 -15.16 5.70
CA ALA A 63 2.95 -14.67 4.40
C ALA A 63 3.98 -13.70 3.81
N LEU A 64 4.17 -13.79 2.49
CA LEU A 64 5.03 -12.94 1.69
C LEU A 64 4.20 -12.19 0.65
N GLY A 65 4.00 -10.90 0.92
CA GLY A 65 3.46 -9.94 -0.03
C GLY A 65 4.56 -9.33 -0.89
N GLY A 66 4.57 -8.00 -1.03
CA GLY A 66 5.46 -7.30 -1.97
C GLY A 66 6.97 -7.43 -1.74
N SER A 67 7.43 -7.99 -0.61
CA SER A 67 8.85 -8.04 -0.19
C SER A 67 9.50 -6.69 0.17
N TRP A 68 8.72 -5.62 0.36
CA TRP A 68 9.22 -4.24 0.57
C TRP A 68 9.67 -3.91 2.00
N SER A 69 9.35 -4.74 2.99
CA SER A 69 9.73 -4.43 4.37
C SER A 69 11.25 -4.45 4.53
N PHE A 70 11.83 -3.40 5.11
CA PHE A 70 13.24 -3.39 5.51
C PHE A 70 13.53 -4.30 6.70
N THR A 71 12.52 -4.55 7.55
CA THR A 71 12.63 -5.41 8.74
C THR A 71 12.31 -6.87 8.38
N PRO A 72 12.85 -7.85 9.12
CA PRO A 72 12.61 -9.27 8.88
C PRO A 72 11.23 -9.76 9.37
N ILE A 73 10.21 -8.89 9.46
CA ILE A 73 8.89 -9.27 10.00
C ILE A 73 8.19 -10.37 9.16
N ALA A 74 8.38 -10.35 7.84
CA ALA A 74 7.87 -11.36 6.91
C ALA A 74 8.79 -12.59 6.78
N ALA A 75 9.94 -12.59 7.45
CA ALA A 75 10.91 -13.66 7.39
C ALA A 75 10.46 -14.87 8.22
N SER A 76 10.66 -16.07 7.69
CA SER A 76 10.50 -17.32 8.43
C SER A 76 11.68 -18.25 8.12
N LYS A 77 12.15 -18.98 9.13
CA LYS A 77 13.08 -20.12 8.92
C LYS A 77 12.34 -21.38 8.44
N GLY A 78 11.01 -21.41 8.57
CA GLY A 78 10.14 -22.49 8.11
C GLY A 78 9.62 -22.20 6.72
N ILE A 79 8.29 -22.14 6.56
CA ILE A 79 7.62 -21.96 5.27
C ILE A 79 7.27 -20.49 5.05
N ILE A 80 7.49 -20.01 3.83
CA ILE A 80 7.00 -18.72 3.35
C ILE A 80 5.88 -18.95 2.32
N LEU A 81 4.78 -18.21 2.44
CA LEU A 81 3.64 -18.25 1.54
C LEU A 81 3.64 -17.03 0.63
N ASN A 82 4.04 -17.18 -0.64
CA ASN A 82 3.91 -16.11 -1.61
C ASN A 82 2.45 -15.93 -2.00
N THR A 83 1.85 -14.81 -1.59
CA THR A 83 0.44 -14.52 -1.80
C THR A 83 0.18 -13.63 -3.00
N LYS A 84 1.21 -13.14 -3.70
CA LYS A 84 1.05 -12.21 -4.84
C LYS A 84 0.05 -12.69 -5.91
N PRO A 85 -0.03 -13.99 -6.27
CA PRO A 85 -1.01 -14.46 -7.24
C PRO A 85 -2.45 -14.56 -6.69
N LEU A 86 -2.67 -14.34 -5.39
CA LEU A 86 -4.00 -14.23 -4.78
C LEU A 86 -4.55 -12.81 -4.94
N ASN A 87 -4.98 -12.47 -6.16
CA ASN A 87 -5.35 -11.10 -6.53
C ASN A 87 -6.78 -10.96 -7.11
N ILE A 88 -7.72 -11.83 -6.70
CA ILE A 88 -9.15 -11.63 -6.98
C ILE A 88 -9.60 -10.31 -6.36
N ARG A 89 -10.42 -9.55 -7.09
CA ARG A 89 -11.08 -8.33 -6.63
C ARG A 89 -12.38 -8.11 -7.37
N PHE A 90 -13.40 -7.58 -6.70
CA PHE A 90 -14.72 -7.36 -7.30
C PHE A 90 -15.52 -6.29 -6.54
N PRO A 91 -16.43 -5.58 -7.23
CA PRO A 91 -17.34 -4.64 -6.58
C PRO A 91 -18.42 -5.37 -5.77
N VAL A 92 -18.98 -4.69 -4.78
CA VAL A 92 -20.06 -5.24 -3.94
C VAL A 92 -21.44 -4.90 -4.52
N SER A 93 -22.37 -5.84 -4.46
CA SER A 93 -23.77 -5.61 -4.86
C SER A 93 -24.60 -5.04 -3.71
N GLN A 94 -25.61 -4.23 -4.02
CA GLN A 94 -26.53 -3.64 -3.03
C GLN A 94 -27.12 -4.68 -2.07
N GLY A 95 -27.43 -5.90 -2.55
CA GLY A 95 -28.00 -6.96 -1.71
C GLY A 95 -27.02 -7.65 -0.77
N SER A 96 -25.74 -7.26 -0.78
CA SER A 96 -24.70 -7.84 0.08
C SER A 96 -24.28 -6.90 1.22
N ILE A 97 -24.77 -5.65 1.25
CA ILE A 97 -24.45 -4.68 2.30
C ILE A 97 -25.46 -4.74 3.45
N SER A 98 -25.02 -4.38 4.65
CA SER A 98 -25.88 -4.27 5.83
C SER A 98 -26.97 -3.22 5.61
N PRO A 99 -28.22 -3.45 6.04
CA PRO A 99 -29.25 -2.40 6.07
C PRO A 99 -28.88 -1.19 6.95
N GLN A 100 -27.91 -1.36 7.86
CA GLN A 100 -27.42 -0.30 8.74
C GLN A 100 -26.34 0.56 8.09
N TYR A 101 -25.66 0.05 7.06
CA TYR A 101 -24.64 0.77 6.33
C TYR A 101 -25.25 2.00 5.64
N LYS A 102 -24.66 3.18 5.90
CA LYS A 102 -25.16 4.47 5.39
C LYS A 102 -24.48 4.91 4.09
N GLY A 103 -23.37 4.27 3.74
CA GLY A 103 -22.68 4.51 2.48
C GLY A 103 -23.39 3.87 1.29
N ASN A 104 -22.72 3.87 0.15
CA ASN A 104 -23.22 3.28 -1.09
C ASN A 104 -22.36 2.08 -1.48
N HIS A 105 -22.99 0.96 -1.85
CA HIS A 105 -22.30 -0.26 -2.26
C HIS A 105 -21.30 -0.03 -3.41
N LYS A 106 -21.52 0.97 -4.27
CA LYS A 106 -20.62 1.32 -5.38
C LYS A 106 -19.21 1.70 -4.92
N TYR A 107 -19.07 2.21 -3.68
CA TYR A 107 -17.78 2.57 -3.09
C TYR A 107 -17.05 1.38 -2.47
N LEU A 108 -17.69 0.21 -2.41
CA LEU A 108 -17.11 -0.98 -1.78
C LEU A 108 -16.46 -1.90 -2.81
N CYS A 109 -15.24 -2.32 -2.50
CA CYS A 109 -14.45 -3.26 -3.30
C CYS A 109 -13.85 -4.33 -2.38
N MET A 110 -14.17 -5.60 -2.66
CA MET A 110 -13.50 -6.72 -2.03
C MET A 110 -12.19 -7.00 -2.76
N ALA A 111 -11.09 -7.20 -2.03
CA ALA A 111 -9.79 -7.52 -2.59
C ALA A 111 -9.10 -8.64 -1.80
N GLN A 112 -8.55 -9.65 -2.48
CA GLN A 112 -7.64 -10.61 -1.87
C GLN A 112 -6.32 -9.96 -1.46
N CYS A 113 -5.65 -10.59 -0.50
CA CYS A 113 -4.43 -10.10 0.15
C CYS A 113 -3.23 -9.87 -0.77
N GLY A 114 -3.18 -10.53 -1.92
CA GLY A 114 -2.11 -10.44 -2.90
C GLY A 114 -2.21 -9.26 -3.87
N ASN A 115 -3.37 -8.60 -3.95
CA ASN A 115 -3.52 -7.42 -4.81
C ASN A 115 -2.50 -6.35 -4.43
N ARG A 116 -1.70 -5.92 -5.40
CA ARG A 116 -0.82 -4.77 -5.22
C ARG A 116 -1.60 -3.47 -5.27
N ILE A 117 -1.12 -2.44 -4.57
CA ILE A 117 -1.79 -1.14 -4.55
C ILE A 117 -1.97 -0.57 -5.95
N TRP A 118 -0.98 -0.72 -6.85
CA TRP A 118 -1.12 -0.28 -8.24
C TRP A 118 -2.22 -1.05 -9.01
N GLU A 119 -2.43 -2.34 -8.72
CA GLU A 119 -3.47 -3.15 -9.37
C GLU A 119 -4.86 -2.73 -8.90
N LEU A 120 -5.00 -2.45 -7.60
CA LEU A 120 -6.23 -1.93 -7.01
C LEU A 120 -6.56 -0.55 -7.57
N ASN A 121 -5.60 0.36 -7.53
CA ASN A 121 -5.76 1.69 -8.07
C ASN A 121 -6.20 1.68 -9.54
N LYS A 122 -5.55 0.88 -10.38
CA LYS A 122 -5.96 0.71 -11.79
C LYS A 122 -7.42 0.25 -11.90
N PHE A 123 -7.79 -0.76 -11.13
CA PHE A 123 -9.14 -1.34 -11.16
C PHE A 123 -10.23 -0.35 -10.69
N LEU A 124 -9.95 0.43 -9.65
CA LEU A 124 -10.85 1.44 -9.11
C LEU A 124 -11.00 2.63 -10.08
N ASN A 125 -9.90 3.10 -10.63
CA ASN A 125 -9.88 4.19 -11.61
C ASN A 125 -10.71 3.90 -12.86
N GLU A 126 -10.64 2.67 -13.38
CA GLU A 126 -11.46 2.22 -14.51
C GLU A 126 -12.98 2.30 -14.21
N ARG A 127 -13.35 2.49 -12.94
CA ARG A 127 -14.73 2.61 -12.44
C ARG A 127 -15.04 4.00 -11.87
N GLY A 128 -14.11 4.96 -11.96
CA GLY A 128 -14.30 6.31 -11.44
C GLY A 128 -14.13 6.43 -9.92
N PHE A 129 -13.45 5.48 -9.29
CA PHE A 129 -13.16 5.49 -7.85
C PHE A 129 -11.66 5.49 -7.58
N SER A 130 -11.30 5.83 -6.35
CA SER A 130 -9.92 5.77 -5.87
C SER A 130 -9.81 5.41 -4.40
N LEU A 131 -8.64 4.94 -3.99
CA LEU A 131 -8.26 4.92 -2.58
C LEU A 131 -8.07 6.36 -2.10
N SER A 132 -8.44 6.64 -0.84
CA SER A 132 -8.23 7.98 -0.27
C SER A 132 -6.75 8.32 -0.13
N SER A 133 -5.89 7.31 0.07
CA SER A 133 -4.43 7.42 0.08
C SER A 133 -3.84 6.08 -0.33
N SER A 134 -2.75 6.09 -1.09
CA SER A 134 -2.05 4.88 -1.56
C SER A 134 -0.71 4.65 -0.88
N GLY A 135 -0.27 5.55 0.01
CA GLY A 135 1.07 5.55 0.56
C GLY A 135 2.10 6.21 -0.38
N ALA A 136 3.39 6.03 -0.08
CA ALA A 136 4.51 6.63 -0.82
C ALA A 136 5.02 5.78 -2.00
N SER A 137 4.55 4.55 -2.16
CA SER A 137 4.81 3.67 -3.31
C SER A 137 3.63 2.73 -3.48
N ASN A 138 3.54 2.07 -4.63
CA ASN A 138 2.39 1.22 -4.99
C ASN A 138 2.76 -0.26 -5.15
N GLY A 139 4.01 -0.64 -4.86
CA GLY A 139 4.52 -2.00 -5.07
C GLY A 139 4.10 -3.01 -4.00
N GLN A 140 3.66 -2.54 -2.83
CA GLN A 140 3.21 -3.37 -1.72
C GLN A 140 1.88 -4.07 -2.07
N THR A 141 1.64 -5.23 -1.45
CA THR A 141 0.31 -5.85 -1.47
C THR A 141 -0.58 -5.20 -0.40
N ILE A 142 -1.89 -5.17 -0.62
CA ILE A 142 -2.84 -4.52 0.29
C ILE A 142 -2.73 -5.05 1.72
N ALA A 143 -2.62 -6.38 1.89
CA ALA A 143 -2.47 -6.98 3.21
C ALA A 143 -1.14 -6.59 3.90
N GLY A 144 -0.05 -6.52 3.14
CA GLY A 144 1.24 -6.09 3.71
C GLY A 144 1.27 -4.61 4.06
N ALA A 145 0.62 -3.79 3.22
CA ALA A 145 0.55 -2.34 3.41
C ALA A 145 -0.26 -1.97 4.67
N ILE A 146 -1.44 -2.58 4.88
CA ILE A 146 -2.24 -2.33 6.08
C ILE A 146 -1.59 -2.89 7.35
N ALA A 147 -1.02 -4.10 7.29
CA ALA A 147 -0.41 -4.75 8.46
C ALA A 147 0.77 -3.97 9.05
N THR A 148 1.34 -3.05 8.27
CA THR A 148 2.48 -2.20 8.65
C THR A 148 2.12 -0.71 8.76
N GLY A 149 0.85 -0.35 8.60
CA GLY A 149 0.38 1.03 8.71
C GLY A 149 0.92 1.94 7.60
N THR A 150 1.04 1.44 6.37
CA THR A 150 1.55 2.22 5.24
C THR A 150 0.76 3.51 5.06
N HIS A 151 1.43 4.66 5.07
CA HIS A 151 0.82 5.98 4.91
C HIS A 151 1.61 6.87 3.94
N GLY A 152 0.99 7.98 3.55
CA GLY A 152 1.62 9.03 2.75
C GLY A 152 1.86 10.29 3.58
N ALA A 153 2.07 11.42 2.90
CA ALA A 153 2.15 12.75 3.50
C ALA A 153 0.85 13.55 3.29
N GLY A 154 -0.29 12.84 3.27
CA GLY A 154 -1.61 13.45 3.29
C GLY A 154 -1.88 14.11 4.64
N LEU A 155 -2.53 15.27 4.65
CA LEU A 155 -2.70 16.05 5.89
C LEU A 155 -3.92 15.64 6.73
N ASP A 156 -5.03 15.32 6.08
CA ASP A 156 -6.35 15.14 6.73
C ASP A 156 -6.91 13.73 6.52
N PHE A 157 -6.03 12.78 6.20
CA PHE A 157 -6.38 11.38 6.04
C PHE A 157 -5.35 10.51 6.74
N GLY A 158 -5.80 9.38 7.27
CA GLY A 158 -4.95 8.42 7.95
C GLY A 158 -4.02 7.64 7.01
N ALA A 159 -3.61 6.48 7.51
CA ALA A 159 -2.87 5.50 6.73
C ALA A 159 -3.81 4.68 5.83
N LEU A 160 -3.26 3.85 4.95
CA LEU A 160 -4.02 3.08 3.96
C LEU A 160 -5.15 2.23 4.58
N GLN A 161 -4.93 1.70 5.78
CA GLN A 161 -5.90 0.87 6.50
C GLN A 161 -7.19 1.61 6.88
N GLU A 162 -7.21 2.94 6.84
CA GLU A 162 -8.43 3.75 7.03
C GLU A 162 -9.46 3.49 5.91
N ASN A 163 -9.03 3.03 4.73
CA ASN A 163 -9.95 2.61 3.67
C ASN A 163 -10.53 1.20 3.92
N VAL A 164 -10.06 0.46 4.92
CA VAL A 164 -10.52 -0.92 5.18
C VAL A 164 -11.69 -0.89 6.14
N VAL A 165 -12.79 -1.51 5.71
CA VAL A 165 -14.04 -1.59 6.48
C VAL A 165 -14.48 -3.02 6.80
N GLY A 166 -13.67 -3.99 6.38
CA GLY A 166 -13.89 -5.42 6.66
C GLY A 166 -12.63 -6.24 6.40
N LEU A 167 -12.41 -7.29 7.20
CA LEU A 167 -11.26 -8.19 7.09
C LEU A 167 -11.75 -9.64 7.06
N HIS A 168 -11.20 -10.43 6.14
CA HIS A 168 -11.29 -11.88 6.20
C HIS A 168 -9.98 -12.46 6.73
N LEU A 169 -10.02 -13.04 7.93
CA LEU A 169 -8.87 -13.58 8.65
C LEU A 169 -8.98 -15.09 8.79
N ILE A 170 -7.95 -15.82 8.38
CA ILE A 170 -7.81 -17.25 8.68
C ILE A 170 -6.92 -17.35 9.92
N THR A 171 -7.52 -17.76 11.04
CA THR A 171 -6.87 -17.74 12.37
C THR A 171 -6.36 -19.11 12.79
N GLY A 172 -6.74 -20.17 12.08
CA GLY A 172 -6.37 -21.53 12.41
C GLY A 172 -6.75 -22.53 11.31
N PRO A 173 -6.50 -23.82 11.53
CA PRO A 173 -6.79 -24.87 10.54
C PRO A 173 -8.28 -25.04 10.26
N ASP A 174 -9.13 -24.67 11.22
CA ASP A 174 -10.59 -24.83 11.14
C ASP A 174 -11.34 -23.53 11.52
N THR A 175 -10.62 -22.43 11.72
CA THR A 175 -11.19 -21.15 12.18
C THR A 175 -10.87 -20.02 11.21
N GLN A 176 -11.90 -19.26 10.85
CA GLN A 176 -11.82 -18.07 10.00
C GLN A 176 -12.91 -17.08 10.39
N LEU A 177 -12.59 -15.79 10.30
CA LEU A 177 -13.44 -14.69 10.75
C LEU A 177 -13.68 -13.69 9.62
N TRP A 178 -14.92 -13.26 9.45
CA TRP A 178 -15.22 -11.96 8.85
C TRP A 178 -15.35 -10.93 9.96
N LEU A 179 -14.45 -9.96 9.97
CA LEU A 179 -14.30 -8.97 11.04
C LEU A 179 -14.64 -7.57 10.51
N GLU A 180 -15.56 -6.88 11.19
CA GLU A 180 -15.93 -5.48 10.93
C GLU A 180 -16.11 -4.71 12.25
N ARG A 181 -16.25 -3.39 12.17
CA ARG A 181 -16.65 -2.58 13.33
C ARG A 181 -18.12 -2.81 13.66
N SER A 182 -18.44 -2.89 14.95
CA SER A 182 -19.80 -2.84 15.47
C SER A 182 -20.46 -1.47 15.26
N SER A 183 -19.68 -0.38 15.33
CA SER A 183 -20.14 1.00 15.10
C SER A 183 -20.35 1.34 13.62
N TYR A 184 -19.78 0.55 12.71
CA TYR A 184 -19.88 0.76 11.26
C TYR A 184 -20.03 -0.58 10.52
N PRO A 185 -21.17 -1.27 10.68
CA PRO A 185 -21.40 -2.56 10.02
C PRO A 185 -21.63 -2.35 8.52
N VAL A 186 -20.77 -2.92 7.67
CA VAL A 186 -20.77 -2.68 6.22
C VAL A 186 -21.45 -3.81 5.47
N MET A 187 -21.09 -5.05 5.77
CA MET A 187 -21.63 -6.21 5.06
C MET A 187 -22.83 -6.82 5.78
N ALA A 188 -23.75 -7.38 4.99
CA ALA A 188 -24.89 -8.11 5.53
C ALA A 188 -24.41 -9.35 6.31
N ASP A 189 -25.18 -9.79 7.31
CA ASP A 189 -24.76 -10.89 8.19
C ASP A 189 -24.47 -12.18 7.39
N ASN A 190 -25.25 -12.44 6.34
CA ASN A 190 -25.07 -13.60 5.47
C ASN A 190 -23.84 -13.53 4.55
N PHE A 191 -23.09 -12.42 4.55
CA PHE A 191 -21.85 -12.33 3.79
C PHE A 191 -20.78 -13.25 4.38
N ALA A 192 -20.68 -13.32 5.71
CA ALA A 192 -19.75 -14.21 6.40
C ALA A 192 -20.08 -15.69 6.12
N ASP A 193 -21.38 -16.05 6.14
CA ASP A 193 -21.85 -17.39 5.80
C ASP A 193 -21.41 -17.83 4.39
N ARG A 194 -21.42 -16.91 3.42
CA ARG A 194 -20.97 -17.18 2.04
C ARG A 194 -19.48 -17.47 1.95
N LEU A 195 -18.67 -16.98 2.90
CA LEU A 195 -17.26 -17.30 3.03
C LEU A 195 -17.02 -18.56 3.89
N GLY A 196 -18.06 -19.02 4.61
CA GLY A 196 -17.95 -20.05 5.64
C GLY A 196 -17.20 -19.56 6.88
N ALA A 197 -17.21 -18.25 7.13
CA ALA A 197 -16.50 -17.60 8.23
C ALA A 197 -17.45 -17.17 9.34
N ASP A 198 -16.95 -17.12 10.58
CA ASP A 198 -17.72 -16.57 11.68
C ASP A 198 -17.74 -15.04 11.58
N LEU A 199 -18.92 -14.44 11.72
CA LEU A 199 -19.06 -12.99 11.78
C LEU A 199 -18.68 -12.48 13.16
N LEU A 200 -17.71 -11.56 13.22
CA LEU A 200 -17.36 -10.82 14.41
C LEU A 200 -17.47 -9.31 14.13
N ARG A 201 -18.32 -8.62 14.88
CA ARG A 201 -18.42 -7.16 14.84
C ARG A 201 -17.95 -6.58 16.16
N ASP A 202 -16.76 -6.00 16.16
CA ASP A 202 -16.12 -5.46 17.35
C ASP A 202 -15.09 -4.40 16.93
N ASP A 203 -15.23 -3.20 17.47
CA ASP A 203 -14.41 -2.05 17.08
C ASP A 203 -12.94 -2.23 17.50
N GLU A 204 -12.71 -2.68 18.73
CA GLU A 204 -11.37 -2.84 19.30
C GLU A 204 -10.60 -3.97 18.62
N ILE A 205 -11.25 -5.10 18.39
CA ILE A 205 -10.64 -6.24 17.70
C ILE A 205 -10.38 -5.91 16.23
N PHE A 206 -11.31 -5.21 15.55
CA PHE A 206 -11.10 -4.74 14.18
C PHE A 206 -9.87 -3.81 14.10
N ASP A 207 -9.78 -2.81 14.97
CA ASP A 207 -8.64 -1.89 15.03
C ASP A 207 -7.31 -2.60 15.28
N ALA A 208 -7.28 -3.54 16.22
CA ALA A 208 -6.09 -4.32 16.51
C ALA A 208 -5.65 -5.20 15.32
N ALA A 209 -6.60 -5.67 14.51
CA ALA A 209 -6.31 -6.51 13.35
C ALA A 209 -5.78 -5.74 12.13
N LEU A 210 -6.13 -4.45 11.97
CA LEU A 210 -5.72 -3.64 10.82
C LEU A 210 -4.19 -3.51 10.71
N VAL A 211 -3.51 -3.16 11.81
CA VAL A 211 -2.04 -3.01 11.88
C VAL A 211 -1.44 -4.16 12.69
N SER A 212 -1.70 -5.38 12.23
CA SER A 212 -1.38 -6.59 12.99
C SER A 212 0.06 -7.07 12.92
N ILE A 213 0.92 -6.45 12.10
CA ILE A 213 2.28 -6.93 11.77
C ILE A 213 2.35 -8.43 11.41
N GLY A 214 1.23 -8.99 10.93
CA GLY A 214 1.08 -10.42 10.59
C GLY A 214 0.94 -11.35 11.80
N ALA A 215 0.54 -10.86 12.98
CA ALA A 215 0.40 -11.65 14.20
C ALA A 215 -1.02 -12.18 14.45
N MET A 216 -2.05 -11.53 13.88
CA MET A 216 -3.47 -11.84 14.16
C MET A 216 -4.06 -12.93 13.26
N GLY A 217 -3.24 -13.57 12.43
CA GLY A 217 -3.64 -14.60 11.47
C GLY A 217 -3.24 -14.27 10.03
N PHE A 218 -3.70 -15.09 9.10
CA PHE A 218 -3.52 -14.87 7.67
C PHE A 218 -4.66 -13.99 7.13
N VAL A 219 -4.34 -12.75 6.75
CA VAL A 219 -5.29 -11.90 6.01
C VAL A 219 -5.49 -12.50 4.63
N HIS A 220 -6.71 -12.97 4.34
CA HIS A 220 -7.05 -13.55 3.05
C HIS A 220 -7.69 -12.52 2.11
N GLY A 221 -8.53 -11.63 2.64
CA GLY A 221 -9.07 -10.51 1.88
C GLY A 221 -9.52 -9.37 2.76
N VAL A 222 -9.80 -8.25 2.12
CA VAL A 222 -10.16 -6.98 2.75
C VAL A 222 -11.33 -6.35 1.99
N MET A 223 -12.30 -5.79 2.73
CA MET A 223 -13.30 -4.90 2.17
C MET A 223 -12.76 -3.48 2.22
N ILE A 224 -12.74 -2.81 1.08
CA ILE A 224 -12.23 -1.46 0.95
C ILE A 224 -13.40 -0.52 0.64
N GLU A 225 -13.54 0.55 1.40
CA GLU A 225 -14.38 1.70 1.07
C GLU A 225 -13.54 2.76 0.35
N THR A 226 -14.03 3.19 -0.81
CA THR A 226 -13.32 4.05 -1.75
C THR A 226 -13.99 5.42 -1.83
N VAL A 227 -13.30 6.38 -2.44
CA VAL A 227 -13.85 7.70 -2.75
C VAL A 227 -14.05 7.86 -4.25
N ASP A 228 -14.80 8.88 -4.66
CA ASP A 228 -14.83 9.29 -6.06
C ASP A 228 -13.39 9.63 -6.50
N ASP A 229 -13.06 9.29 -7.74
CA ASP A 229 -11.77 9.61 -8.31
C ASP A 229 -11.53 11.12 -8.35
N PHE A 230 -10.26 11.50 -8.26
CA PHE A 230 -9.82 12.88 -8.15
C PHE A 230 -8.47 13.09 -8.83
N LEU A 231 -8.16 14.35 -9.12
CA LEU A 231 -6.83 14.76 -9.54
C LEU A 231 -6.10 15.45 -8.39
N LEU A 232 -4.78 15.35 -8.42
CA LEU A 232 -3.84 16.04 -7.57
C LEU A 232 -3.06 17.01 -8.45
N GLU A 233 -3.25 18.29 -8.16
CA GLU A 233 -2.48 19.37 -8.77
C GLU A 233 -1.16 19.48 -8.00
N SER A 234 -0.08 18.97 -8.60
CA SER A 234 1.22 18.81 -7.94
C SER A 234 2.15 20.01 -8.22
N TYR A 235 2.84 20.46 -7.18
CA TYR A 235 3.89 21.47 -7.26
C TYR A 235 5.12 20.99 -6.53
N GLN A 236 6.27 21.04 -7.20
CA GLN A 236 7.56 20.75 -6.61
C GLN A 236 8.49 21.95 -6.75
N ARG A 237 8.82 22.59 -5.62
CA ARG A 237 9.61 23.84 -5.57
C ARG A 237 10.85 23.69 -4.70
N ARG A 238 11.88 24.50 -4.97
CA ARG A 238 12.94 24.76 -3.99
C ARG A 238 12.56 25.97 -3.15
N VAL A 239 12.54 25.81 -1.83
CA VAL A 239 12.23 26.89 -0.89
C VAL A 239 13.34 27.07 0.14
N PRO A 240 13.64 28.30 0.60
CA PRO A 240 14.61 28.50 1.68
C PRO A 240 14.22 27.72 2.94
N TYR A 241 15.20 27.12 3.62
CA TYR A 241 15.01 26.57 4.96
C TYR A 241 15.20 27.69 5.99
N ASP A 242 14.16 28.51 6.16
CA ASP A 242 14.14 29.68 7.04
C ASP A 242 13.07 29.55 8.14
N ASP A 243 13.03 30.53 9.06
CA ASP A 243 12.08 30.56 10.16
C ASP A 243 10.62 30.55 9.69
N ALA A 244 10.35 31.11 8.50
CA ALA A 244 9.01 31.12 7.93
C ALA A 244 8.55 29.72 7.51
N LEU A 245 9.42 28.94 6.84
CA LEU A 245 9.14 27.55 6.53
C LEU A 245 9.01 26.70 7.80
N ILE A 246 9.89 26.88 8.78
CA ILE A 246 9.82 26.15 10.06
C ILE A 246 8.51 26.45 10.78
N ARG A 247 8.10 27.72 10.84
CA ARG A 247 6.80 28.11 11.41
C ARG A 247 5.65 27.46 10.65
N GLN A 248 5.68 27.50 9.31
CA GLN A 248 4.66 26.86 8.50
C GLN A 248 4.54 25.36 8.81
N LEU A 249 5.65 24.63 8.89
CA LEU A 249 5.65 23.19 9.16
C LEU A 249 5.18 22.85 10.58
N THR A 250 5.54 23.67 11.57
CA THR A 250 5.21 23.42 12.99
C THR A 250 3.79 23.85 13.35
N THR A 251 3.23 24.84 12.67
CA THR A 251 1.89 25.36 12.93
C THR A 251 0.84 24.90 11.92
N LEU A 252 1.26 24.26 10.82
CA LEU A 252 0.42 23.99 9.65
C LEU A 252 -0.31 25.25 9.15
N ASP A 253 0.38 26.39 9.17
CA ASP A 253 -0.13 27.66 8.66
C ASP A 253 0.09 27.77 7.14
N PHE A 254 -0.99 27.58 6.39
CA PHE A 254 -0.97 27.66 4.92
C PHE A 254 -1.23 29.07 4.37
N SER A 255 -1.24 30.11 5.20
CA SER A 255 -1.36 31.50 4.71
C SER A 255 -0.10 32.03 4.03
N ASN A 256 1.00 31.27 4.03
CA ASN A 256 2.27 31.68 3.45
C ASN A 256 2.10 32.06 1.96
N PRO A 257 2.41 33.32 1.56
CA PRO A 257 2.22 33.78 0.18
C PRO A 257 3.14 33.07 -0.83
N LYS A 258 4.15 32.31 -0.38
CA LYS A 258 5.02 31.50 -1.24
C LYS A 258 4.40 30.16 -1.67
N LEU A 259 3.27 29.76 -1.10
CA LEU A 259 2.54 28.57 -1.54
C LEU A 259 1.86 28.79 -2.90
N PRO A 260 1.59 27.73 -3.67
CA PRO A 260 0.78 27.83 -4.89
C PRO A 260 -0.60 28.45 -4.64
N TYR A 261 -1.24 28.09 -3.53
CA TYR A 261 -2.55 28.59 -3.11
C TYR A 261 -2.52 29.05 -1.65
N PRO A 262 -2.09 30.29 -1.37
CA PRO A 262 -2.05 30.80 0.00
C PRO A 262 -3.44 30.80 0.64
N GLY A 263 -3.55 30.24 1.84
CA GLY A 263 -4.78 30.06 2.60
C GLY A 263 -5.52 28.76 2.29
N GLU A 264 -5.20 28.08 1.19
CA GLU A 264 -5.73 26.75 0.88
C GLU A 264 -4.84 25.68 1.53
N ARG A 265 -5.45 24.82 2.36
CA ARG A 265 -4.75 23.68 2.95
C ARG A 265 -4.50 22.63 1.85
N PRO A 266 -3.23 22.26 1.58
CA PRO A 266 -2.93 21.25 0.58
C PRO A 266 -3.44 19.88 1.03
N PHE A 267 -3.75 19.02 0.05
CA PHE A 267 -4.07 17.62 0.33
C PHE A 267 -2.83 16.85 0.82
N HIS A 268 -1.68 17.14 0.20
CA HIS A 268 -0.39 16.52 0.49
C HIS A 268 0.67 17.59 0.69
N MET A 269 1.54 17.41 1.71
CA MET A 269 2.70 18.27 1.92
C MET A 269 3.91 17.43 2.35
N GLN A 270 4.99 17.52 1.59
CA GLN A 270 6.24 16.81 1.87
C GLN A 270 7.44 17.75 1.72
N MET A 271 8.39 17.64 2.64
CA MET A 271 9.69 18.32 2.55
C MET A 271 10.80 17.28 2.41
N MET A 272 11.69 17.48 1.44
CA MET A 272 12.91 16.70 1.29
C MET A 272 14.12 17.59 1.52
N ILE A 273 14.87 17.29 2.59
CA ILE A 273 16.00 18.08 3.07
C ILE A 273 17.30 17.36 2.69
N ASN A 274 18.16 18.03 1.92
CA ASN A 274 19.53 17.55 1.68
C ASN A 274 20.48 18.27 2.65
N PRO A 275 20.99 17.60 3.71
CA PRO A 275 21.86 18.25 4.69
C PRO A 275 23.19 18.74 4.09
N TYR A 276 23.57 18.24 2.91
CA TYR A 276 24.80 18.64 2.21
C TYR A 276 24.59 19.81 1.22
N ASP A 277 23.36 20.24 0.97
CA ASP A 277 23.01 21.27 -0.02
C ASP A 277 21.99 22.27 0.53
N MET A 278 22.06 22.55 1.83
CA MET A 278 21.12 23.45 2.53
C MET A 278 21.10 24.87 1.95
N LYS A 279 22.21 25.33 1.36
CA LYS A 279 22.29 26.65 0.71
C LYS A 279 21.32 26.81 -0.47
N LYS A 280 20.92 25.72 -1.12
CA LYS A 280 19.92 25.74 -2.20
C LYS A 280 18.49 25.53 -1.70
N GLY A 281 18.30 25.51 -0.38
CA GLY A 281 17.00 25.29 0.25
C GLY A 281 16.58 23.82 0.26
N VAL A 282 15.31 23.58 0.53
CA VAL A 282 14.69 22.25 0.58
C VAL A 282 13.76 22.06 -0.61
N TYR A 283 13.55 20.81 -1.02
CA TYR A 283 12.48 20.52 -1.96
C TYR A 283 11.16 20.44 -1.19
N ALA A 284 10.20 21.26 -1.59
CA ALA A 284 8.85 21.26 -1.07
C ALA A 284 7.92 20.70 -2.16
N THR A 285 7.21 19.63 -1.83
CA THR A 285 6.13 19.09 -2.66
C THR A 285 4.81 19.42 -1.97
N THR A 286 3.90 20.08 -2.68
CA THR A 286 2.53 20.31 -2.25
C THR A 286 1.58 19.88 -3.34
N MET A 287 0.54 19.13 -2.97
CA MET A 287 -0.49 18.72 -3.93
C MET A 287 -1.86 19.16 -3.44
N TYR A 288 -2.72 19.60 -4.36
CA TYR A 288 -4.07 20.04 -4.05
C TYR A 288 -5.09 19.14 -4.74
N LYS A 289 -6.09 18.68 -3.97
CA LYS A 289 -7.15 17.80 -4.49
C LYS A 289 -8.09 18.62 -5.37
N ARG A 290 -8.42 18.07 -6.53
CA ARG A 290 -9.28 18.67 -7.54
C ARG A 290 -10.25 17.62 -8.06
N LEU A 291 -11.42 18.05 -8.52
CA LEU A 291 -12.39 17.14 -9.14
C LEU A 291 -11.76 16.45 -10.35
N TYR A 292 -12.10 15.18 -10.54
CA TYR A 292 -11.67 14.45 -11.72
C TYR A 292 -12.28 15.06 -12.98
N ARG A 293 -11.45 15.20 -14.01
CA ARG A 293 -11.84 15.62 -15.35
C ARG A 293 -11.05 14.80 -16.37
N ASN A 294 -11.63 14.54 -17.54
CA ASN A 294 -11.00 13.68 -18.56
C ASN A 294 -9.96 14.44 -19.41
N ASP A 295 -9.98 15.76 -19.38
CA ASP A 295 -9.11 16.68 -20.12
C ASP A 295 -7.94 17.16 -19.25
N TYR A 296 -7.17 16.22 -18.73
CA TYR A 296 -5.91 16.51 -18.03
C TYR A 296 -4.72 15.89 -18.76
N THR A 297 -3.56 16.51 -18.59
CA THR A 297 -2.29 15.98 -19.05
C THR A 297 -1.59 15.33 -17.86
N PRO A 298 -1.38 14.00 -17.86
CA PRO A 298 -0.60 13.35 -16.82
C PRO A 298 0.85 13.86 -16.81
N PRO A 299 1.54 13.81 -15.66
CA PRO A 299 2.95 14.16 -15.59
C PRO A 299 3.76 13.23 -16.49
N ALA A 300 4.83 13.74 -17.09
CA ALA A 300 5.77 12.89 -17.80
C ALA A 300 6.42 11.89 -16.80
N PRO A 301 6.52 10.59 -17.12
CA PRO A 301 7.26 9.65 -16.28
C PRO A 301 8.69 10.15 -16.11
N ASN A 302 9.23 10.14 -14.88
CA ASN A 302 10.64 10.49 -14.70
C ASN A 302 11.53 9.46 -15.43
N GLY A 303 12.20 9.90 -16.49
CA GLY A 303 13.02 9.06 -17.37
C GLY A 303 14.32 8.54 -16.73
N ALA A 304 14.66 8.99 -15.51
CA ALA A 304 15.87 8.58 -14.80
C ALA A 304 15.76 7.18 -14.13
N GLY A 305 14.58 6.58 -14.06
CA GLY A 305 14.37 5.27 -13.43
C GLY A 305 14.59 5.24 -11.91
N ILE A 306 14.77 6.40 -11.28
CA ILE A 306 14.89 6.58 -9.83
C ILE A 306 13.77 7.55 -9.41
N GLY A 307 12.68 6.99 -8.89
CA GLY A 307 11.56 7.78 -8.40
C GLY A 307 11.51 7.82 -6.86
N PRO A 308 10.69 8.72 -6.28
CA PRO A 308 10.40 8.74 -4.85
C PRO A 308 9.82 7.39 -4.39
N GLY A 309 10.61 6.59 -3.66
CA GLY A 309 10.17 5.33 -3.06
C GLY A 309 10.85 4.06 -3.59
N ASP A 310 11.39 4.06 -4.81
CA ASP A 310 11.70 2.77 -5.47
C ASP A 310 13.11 2.22 -5.21
N ASP A 311 14.13 3.03 -4.95
CA ASP A 311 15.46 2.50 -4.58
C ASP A 311 16.50 3.53 -4.10
N ALA A 312 16.16 4.82 -4.04
CA ALA A 312 17.09 5.87 -3.63
C ALA A 312 17.75 5.62 -2.25
N PRO A 313 17.01 5.21 -1.20
CA PRO A 313 17.62 4.87 0.09
C PRO A 313 18.54 3.64 0.03
N CYS A 314 18.16 2.62 -0.75
CA CYS A 314 18.92 1.38 -0.94
C CYS A 314 20.24 1.63 -1.67
N PHE A 315 20.20 2.43 -2.74
CA PHE A 315 21.38 2.84 -3.51
C PHE A 315 22.35 3.67 -2.67
N VAL A 316 21.85 4.67 -1.94
CA VAL A 316 22.68 5.49 -1.04
C VAL A 316 23.28 4.65 0.08
N GLY A 317 22.51 3.75 0.70
CA GLY A 317 22.98 2.90 1.80
C GLY A 317 24.10 1.94 1.38
N LYS A 318 23.98 1.28 0.21
CA LYS A 318 25.02 0.35 -0.28
C LYS A 318 26.36 1.04 -0.56
N LEU A 319 26.33 2.27 -1.08
CA LEU A 319 27.55 3.01 -1.42
C LEU A 319 28.17 3.74 -0.23
N ALA A 320 27.34 4.23 0.71
CA ALA A 320 27.83 4.81 1.96
C ALA A 320 28.67 3.82 2.77
N GLY A 321 28.33 2.53 2.71
CA GLY A 321 29.12 1.45 3.31
C GLY A 321 30.47 1.20 2.65
N ILE A 322 30.72 1.71 1.43
CA ILE A 322 31.95 1.48 0.66
C ILE A 322 32.85 2.71 0.68
N VAL A 323 32.30 3.91 0.41
CA VAL A 323 33.07 5.17 0.37
C VAL A 323 32.29 6.29 1.06
N PRO A 324 32.46 6.48 2.39
CA PRO A 324 31.74 7.51 3.15
C PRO A 324 31.92 8.93 2.59
N GLY A 325 33.11 9.25 2.05
CA GLY A 325 33.40 10.56 1.46
C GLY A 325 32.64 10.89 0.17
N ALA A 326 32.07 9.90 -0.51
CA ALA A 326 31.28 10.11 -1.74
C ALA A 326 29.79 10.40 -1.46
N VAL A 327 29.33 10.18 -0.23
CA VAL A 327 27.91 10.31 0.15
C VAL A 327 27.31 11.68 -0.19
N PRO A 328 27.97 12.84 0.10
CA PRO A 328 27.38 14.15 -0.18
C PRO A 328 27.07 14.38 -1.67
N LEU A 329 28.00 14.02 -2.56
CA LEU A 329 27.82 14.17 -4.00
C LEU A 329 26.72 13.25 -4.53
N MET A 330 26.67 12.02 -4.04
CA MET A 330 25.68 11.02 -4.47
C MET A 330 24.27 11.36 -4.02
N VAL A 331 24.08 11.75 -2.76
CA VAL A 331 22.78 12.21 -2.26
C VAL A 331 22.28 13.40 -3.07
N THR A 332 23.17 14.37 -3.34
CA THR A 332 22.82 15.55 -4.14
C THR A 332 22.38 15.18 -5.55
N LYS A 333 23.13 14.28 -6.21
CA LYS A 333 22.82 13.80 -7.56
C LYS A 333 21.48 13.04 -7.61
N VAL A 334 21.29 12.07 -6.70
CA VAL A 334 20.05 11.27 -6.62
C VAL A 334 18.84 12.17 -6.40
N LEU A 335 18.92 13.13 -5.48
CA LEU A 335 17.82 14.07 -5.25
C LEU A 335 17.55 14.96 -6.47
N SER A 336 18.58 15.46 -7.16
CA SER A 336 18.36 16.26 -8.37
C SER A 336 17.81 15.48 -9.56
N GLU A 337 18.11 14.18 -9.67
CA GLU A 337 17.62 13.32 -10.76
C GLU A 337 16.24 12.70 -10.44
N SER A 338 15.89 12.58 -9.16
CA SER A 338 14.59 12.04 -8.74
C SER A 338 13.49 13.09 -8.60
N LEU A 339 13.85 14.36 -8.40
CA LEU A 339 12.94 15.46 -8.15
C LEU A 339 13.00 16.48 -9.28
N ASN A 340 11.96 16.49 -10.12
CA ASN A 340 11.83 17.44 -11.22
C ASN A 340 11.08 18.68 -10.71
N ILE A 341 11.77 19.81 -10.56
CA ILE A 341 11.11 21.08 -10.23
C ILE A 341 10.12 21.41 -11.35
N HIS A 342 8.83 21.45 -11.01
CA HIS A 342 7.77 21.83 -11.93
C HIS A 342 6.91 22.90 -11.25
N GLU A 343 6.90 24.07 -11.88
CA GLU A 343 6.26 25.29 -11.35
C GLU A 343 5.48 26.04 -12.44
N SER A 344 5.58 25.66 -13.72
CA SER A 344 4.93 26.38 -14.81
C SER A 344 3.41 26.22 -14.76
N SER A 345 2.70 27.20 -15.33
CA SER A 345 1.24 27.33 -15.45
C SER A 345 0.48 26.12 -16.04
N SER A 346 1.19 25.05 -16.40
CA SER A 346 0.68 23.72 -16.66
C SER A 346 1.00 22.86 -15.43
N ALA A 347 0.15 22.91 -14.39
CA ALA A 347 0.32 21.99 -13.27
C ALA A 347 0.40 20.54 -13.79
N ASP A 348 1.28 19.74 -13.19
CA ASP A 348 1.31 18.32 -13.46
C ASP A 348 0.15 17.68 -12.69
N TRP A 349 -0.78 17.07 -13.43
CA TRP A 349 -2.02 16.54 -12.89
C TRP A 349 -1.84 15.05 -12.62
N GLU A 350 -1.54 14.70 -11.38
CA GLU A 350 -1.51 13.31 -10.95
C GLU A 350 -2.95 12.83 -10.74
N ARG A 351 -3.38 11.79 -11.46
CA ARG A 351 -4.59 11.08 -11.07
C ARG A 351 -4.34 10.42 -9.72
N SER A 352 -5.33 10.39 -8.83
CA SER A 352 -5.28 9.86 -7.45
C SER A 352 -4.44 8.57 -7.23
N SER A 353 -4.36 7.69 -8.23
CA SER A 353 -3.56 6.45 -8.27
C SER A 353 -2.07 6.60 -8.60
N VAL A 354 -1.66 7.77 -9.09
CA VAL A 354 -0.37 8.07 -9.72
C VAL A 354 0.46 8.95 -8.78
N ILE A 355 0.48 8.63 -7.49
CA ILE A 355 1.71 8.83 -6.72
C ILE A 355 2.66 7.70 -7.16
N GLN A 356 3.11 7.77 -8.41
CA GLN A 356 4.05 6.81 -8.99
C GLN A 356 5.43 7.44 -8.96
N PRO A 357 6.41 6.86 -8.25
CA PRO A 357 7.76 6.90 -8.76
C PRO A 357 7.77 6.37 -10.19
N SER A 358 8.40 7.12 -11.08
CA SER A 358 8.74 6.75 -12.45
C SER A 358 8.71 5.26 -12.76
N GLY A 359 7.77 4.86 -13.63
CA GLY A 359 8.11 4.17 -14.88
C GLY A 359 9.13 3.04 -14.85
N GLY A 360 9.21 2.25 -13.78
CA GLY A 360 9.94 1.00 -13.77
C GLY A 360 8.97 -0.16 -13.93
N ARG A 361 8.90 -0.78 -15.11
CA ARG A 361 8.46 -2.18 -15.15
C ARG A 361 9.45 -2.94 -14.28
N LEU A 362 9.06 -3.28 -13.05
CA LEU A 362 9.77 -4.29 -12.27
C LEU A 362 9.86 -5.51 -13.19
N PRO A 363 11.07 -6.02 -13.51
CA PRO A 363 11.16 -7.27 -14.22
C PRO A 363 10.44 -8.29 -13.36
N VAL A 364 9.48 -9.00 -13.96
CA VAL A 364 8.95 -10.24 -13.39
C VAL A 364 10.13 -11.20 -13.35
N ARG A 365 10.92 -11.13 -12.29
CA ARG A 365 11.87 -12.19 -11.96
C ARG A 365 11.00 -13.34 -11.48
N ARG A 366 10.94 -14.36 -12.34
CA ARG A 366 10.38 -15.67 -12.04
C ARG A 366 11.01 -16.24 -10.77
#